data_AF-A0A6A4QBA0-F1
#
_entry.id   AF-A0A6A4QBA0-F1
#
_cell.length_a   1.000
_cell.length_b   1.000
_cell.length_c   1.000
_cell.angle_alpha   90.00
_cell.angle_beta   90.00
_cell.angle_gamma   90.00
#
_symmetry.space_group_name_H-M   'P 1'
#
loop_
_entity.id
_entity.type
_entity.pdbx_description
1 polymer ?
#
loop_
_entity_poly.entity_id
_entity_poly.type
_entity_poly.pdbx_seq_one_letter_code
_entity_poly.pdbx_strand_id
1 'polypeptide(L)' 'MQEPVKLLEYSMNVVKEGINIIATAHVVLYKDHNTHSLSEENVHQTFSGTGSGFDVVVSSVEAYIVALNKMLGFKE' A
#
# COMPACT_ATOMS: atom_id res chain seq x y z
N MET A 1 -15.07 -6.30 -11.57
CA MET A 1 -14.15 -5.47 -12.37
C MET A 1 -12.91 -5.25 -11.52
N GLN A 2 -11.72 -5.43 -12.07
CA GLN A 2 -10.47 -5.20 -11.34
C GLN A 2 -10.13 -3.71 -11.46
N GLU A 3 -10.06 -3.00 -10.34
CA GLU A 3 -9.55 -1.63 -10.33
C GLU A 3 -8.07 -1.65 -10.74
N PRO A 4 -7.63 -0.77 -11.65
CA PRO A 4 -6.24 -0.73 -12.08
C PRO A 4 -5.38 -0.11 -10.97
N VAL A 5 -4.72 -0.97 -10.20
CA VAL A 5 -3.83 -0.61 -9.09
C VAL A 5 -2.40 -0.97 -9.45
N LYS A 6 -1.48 -0.01 -9.27
CA LYS A 6 -0.03 -0.27 -9.38
C LYS A 6 0.60 -0.17 -8.00
N LEU A 7 1.48 -1.12 -7.69
CA LEU A 7 2.37 -1.03 -6.53
C LEU A 7 3.48 -0.04 -6.86
N LEU A 8 3.56 1.07 -6.13
CA LEU A 8 4.57 2.11 -6.32
C LEU A 8 5.79 1.85 -5.45
N GLU A 9 5.56 1.50 -4.18
CA GLU A 9 6.62 1.22 -3.22
C GLU A 9 6.24 0.05 -2.32
N TYR A 10 7.24 -0.76 -2.01
CA TYR A 10 7.22 -1.70 -0.91
C TYR A 10 8.49 -1.54 -0.08
N SER A 11 8.34 -1.33 1.22
CA SER A 11 9.45 -1.27 2.17
C SER A 11 9.13 -2.13 3.40
N MET A 12 10.18 -2.70 4.00
CA MET A 12 10.05 -3.62 5.12
C MET A 12 11.15 -3.34 6.13
N ASN A 13 10.79 -3.26 7.40
CA ASN A 13 11.73 -3.21 8.50
C ASN A 13 11.50 -4.38 9.45
N VAL A 14 12.57 -4.98 9.95
CA VAL A 14 12.49 -6.09 10.89
C VAL A 14 13.24 -5.72 12.15
N VAL A 15 12.50 -5.61 13.26
CA VAL A 15 13.06 -5.33 14.58
C VAL A 15 13.16 -6.64 15.34
N LYS A 16 14.32 -6.88 15.96
CA LYS A 16 14.57 -8.06 16.79
C LYS A 16 14.79 -7.64 18.23
N GLU A 17 14.08 -8.27 19.15
CA GLU A 17 14.24 -8.11 20.60
C GLU A 17 14.38 -9.50 21.24
N GLY A 18 15.61 -9.93 21.49
CA GLY A 18 15.90 -11.29 21.94
C GLY A 18 15.45 -12.33 20.91
N ILE A 19 14.50 -13.20 21.28
CA ILE A 19 13.87 -14.18 20.39
C ILE A 19 12.64 -13.63 19.66
N ASN A 20 12.19 -12.43 20.03
CA ASN A 20 11.03 -11.78 19.46
C ASN A 20 11.43 -11.10 18.14
N ILE A 21 10.67 -11.30 17.07
CA ILE A 21 10.90 -10.69 15.77
C ILE A 21 9.60 -10.03 15.32
N ILE A 22 9.67 -8.74 15.01
CA ILE A 22 8.55 -7.99 14.47
C ILE A 22 8.95 -7.48 13.10
N ALA A 23 8.28 -7.97 12.07
CA ALA A 23 8.34 -7.46 10.73
C ALA A 23 7.27 -6.38 10.56
N THR A 24 7.65 -5.23 10.03
CA THR A 24 6.75 -4.12 9.69
C THR A 24 6.87 -3.84 8.20
N ALA A 25 5.80 -4.13 7.47
CA ALA A 25 5.69 -3.88 6.04
C ALA A 25 5.00 -2.55 5.78
N HIS A 26 5.46 -1.81 4.79
CA HIS A 26 4.86 -0.58 4.28
C HIS A 26 4.66 -0.71 2.77
N VAL A 27 3.45 -0.39 2.32
CA VAL A 27 3.02 -0.50 0.92
C VAL A 27 2.48 0.84 0.49
N VAL A 28 2.85 1.29 -0.71
CA VAL A 28 2.27 2.47 -1.38
C VAL A 28 1.68 2.03 -2.71
N LEU A 29 0.40 2.30 -2.88
CA LEU A 29 -0.37 2.02 -4.08
C LEU A 29 -0.62 3.30 -4.85
N TYR A 30 -0.67 3.16 -6.16
CA TYR A 30 -1.09 4.18 -7.10
C TYR A 30 -2.39 3.72 -7.77
N LYS A 31 -3.40 4.60 -7.76
CA LYS A 31 -4.64 4.40 -8.52
C LYS A 31 -4.41 4.91 -9.94
N ASP A 32 -4.42 4.00 -10.91
CA ASP A 32 -4.28 4.38 -12.31
C ASP A 32 -5.61 4.94 -12.83
N HIS A 33 -5.62 6.17 -13.29
CA HIS A 33 -6.80 6.74 -13.91
C HIS A 33 -6.75 6.40 -15.41
N ASN A 34 -7.59 5.47 -15.84
CA ASN A 34 -7.83 5.20 -17.26
C ASN A 34 -8.58 6.37 -17.92
N THR A 35 -7.96 7.55 -18.00
CA THR A 35 -8.58 8.71 -18.66
C THR A 35 -7.55 9.51 -19.45
N HIS A 36 -7.80 9.54 -20.76
CA HIS A 36 -7.28 10.46 -21.78
C HIS A 36 -7.55 11.95 -21.45
N SER A 37 -7.16 12.44 -20.28
CA SER A 37 -7.28 13.86 -19.93
C SER A 37 -5.90 14.48 -19.83
N LEU A 38 -5.50 15.13 -20.92
CA LEU A 38 -4.38 16.07 -21.04
C LEU A 38 -4.59 17.27 -20.10
N SER A 39 -4.47 17.06 -18.79
CA SER A 39 -4.41 18.13 -17.81
C SER A 39 -3.13 17.97 -16.99
N GLU A 40 -2.31 19.02 -16.99
CA GLU A 40 -0.99 19.08 -16.33
C GLU A 40 -1.07 19.10 -14.80
N GLU A 41 -2.25 18.86 -14.22
CA GLU A 41 -2.48 18.84 -12.77
C GLU A 41 -3.25 17.59 -12.34
N ASN A 42 -2.90 16.42 -12.87
CA ASN A 42 -3.32 15.16 -12.25
C ASN A 42 -2.46 14.96 -11.01
N VAL A 43 -2.93 15.39 -9.83
CA VAL A 43 -2.34 14.98 -8.55
C VAL A 43 -2.50 13.45 -8.48
N HIS A 44 -1.42 12.73 -8.78
CA HIS A 44 -1.41 11.28 -8.80
C HIS A 44 -1.69 10.79 -7.38
N GLN A 45 -2.87 10.23 -7.15
CA GLN A 45 -3.26 9.89 -5.79
C GLN A 45 -2.62 8.57 -5.36
N THR A 46 -1.82 8.67 -4.29
CA THR A 46 -1.16 7.53 -3.67
C THR A 46 -1.84 7.14 -2.36
N PHE A 47 -1.85 5.85 -2.07
CA PHE A 47 -2.47 5.29 -0.87
C PHE A 47 -1.50 4.37 -0.19
N SER A 48 -1.21 4.63 1.09
CA SER A 48 -0.28 3.81 1.85
C SER A 48 -0.94 2.98 2.93
N GLY A 49 -0.33 1.84 3.23
CA GLY A 49 -0.74 0.93 4.30
C GLY A 49 0.47 0.33 5.01
N THR A 50 0.26 0.00 6.28
CA THR A 50 1.27 -0.61 7.15
C THR A 50 0.68 -1.85 7.79
N GLY A 51 1.45 -2.92 7.86
CA GLY A 51 1.13 -4.14 8.60
C GLY A 51 2.32 -4.55 9.45
N SER A 52 2.07 -5.15 10.61
CA SER A 52 3.13 -5.48 11.58
C SER A 52 2.83 -6.75 12.33
N GLY A 53 3.80 -7.65 12.40
CA GLY A 53 3.62 -8.96 13.02
C GLY A 53 4.86 -9.84 12.91
N PHE A 54 4.73 -11.07 13.38
CA PHE A 54 5.83 -12.05 13.38
C PHE A 54 6.10 -12.66 12.00
N ASP A 55 5.07 -12.66 11.14
CA ASP A 55 5.14 -13.23 9.81
C ASP A 55 5.17 -12.11 8.76
N VAL A 56 6.27 -12.07 8.02
CA VAL A 56 6.55 -11.09 6.96
C VAL A 56 5.50 -11.11 5.85
N VAL A 57 4.95 -12.29 5.53
CA VAL A 57 3.93 -12.46 4.49
C VAL A 57 2.61 -11.90 4.98
N VAL A 58 2.21 -12.24 6.20
CA VAL A 58 0.97 -11.73 6.82
C VAL A 58 1.03 -10.20 6.93
N SER A 59 2.12 -9.65 7.46
CA SER A 59 2.30 -8.20 7.58
C SER A 59 2.29 -7.48 6.24
N SER A 60 2.84 -8.09 5.19
CA SER A 60 2.81 -7.52 3.83
C SER A 60 1.39 -7.51 3.24
N VAL A 61 0.63 -8.59 3.44
CA VAL A 61 -0.76 -8.69 2.99
C VAL A 61 -1.65 -7.70 3.74
N GLU A 62 -1.48 -7.56 5.06
CA GLU A 62 -2.17 -6.55 5.86
C GLU A 62 -1.90 -5.13 5.36
N ALA A 63 -0.62 -4.78 5.15
CA ALA A 63 -0.23 -3.48 4.60
C ALA A 63 -0.92 -3.19 3.26
N TYR A 64 -0.96 -4.19 2.38
CA TYR A 64 -1.59 -4.07 1.07
C TYR A 64 -3.11 -3.88 1.17
N ILE A 65 -3.80 -4.67 2.02
CA ILE A 65 -5.24 -4.55 2.25
C ILE A 65 -5.59 -3.18 2.84
N VAL A 66 -4.79 -2.68 3.79
CA VAL A 66 -4.99 -1.34 4.38
C VAL A 66 -4.88 -0.26 3.30
N ALA A 67 -3.85 -0.33 2.45
CA ALA A 67 -3.67 0.62 1.35
C ALA A 67 -4.84 0.55 0.34
N LEU A 68 -5.28 -0.66 -0.01
CA LEU A 68 -6.42 -0.86 -0.90
C LEU A 68 -7.73 -0.34 -0.32
N ASN A 69 -8.02 -0.61 0.94
CA ASN A 69 -9.24 -0.13 1.58
C ASN A 69 -9.29 1.39 1.64
N LYS A 70 -8.16 2.06 1.85
CA LYS A 70 -8.06 3.52 1.75
C LYS A 70 -8.32 4.00 0.33
N MET A 71 -7.77 3.32 -0.67
CA MET A 71 -7.99 3.65 -2.08
C MET A 71 -9.46 3.51 -2.51
N LEU A 72 -10.12 2.42 -2.10
CA LEU A 72 -11.52 2.14 -2.44
C LEU A 72 -12.51 2.99 -1.62
N GLY A 73 -12.15 3.32 -0.37
CA GLY A 73 -12.94 4.18 0.50
C GLY A 73 -12.78 5.67 0.20
N PHE A 74 -11.82 6.06 -0.63
CA PHE A 74 -11.62 7.43 -1.04
C PHE A 74 -12.77 7.88 -1.96
N LYS A 75 -13.57 8.82 -1.47
CA LYS A 75 -14.58 9.53 -2.27
C LYS A 75 -13.90 10.77 -2.84
N GLU A 76 -13.99 10.94 -4.16
CA GLU A 76 -13.51 12.13 -4.88
C GLU A 76 -14.13 13.42 -4.36
#